data_AF-A0A7C2ZMD3-F1
#
_entry.id   AF-A0A7C2ZMD3-F1
#
_cell.length_a   1.000
_cell.length_b   1.000
_cell.length_c   1.000
_cell.angle_alpha   90.00
_cell.angle_beta   90.00
_cell.angle_gamma   90.00
#
_symmetry.space_group_name_H-M   'P 1'
#
loop_
_entity.id
_entity.type
_entity.pdbx_description
1 polymer ?
#
loop_
_entity_poly.entity_id
_entity_poly.type
_entity_poly.pdbx_seq_one_letter_code
_entity_poly.pdbx_strand_id
1 'polypeptide(L)'
;MSLKDHIRAMAEAGQFDLAFQAAQKIKVAWVRSEAFRFIAEAMAEAGQFDRALQVAQKIEVAGDRSEALRFIAEAMAKAGQFDRAFQAAQKIEDALLRSLALRFIAEAVVKAGQFDRA
;
A
#
# COMPACT_ATOMS: atom_id res chain seq x y z
N MET A 1 20.23 -0.81 -15.56
CA MET A 1 19.27 -0.75 -14.44
C MET A 1 18.62 0.61 -14.46
N SER A 2 17.29 0.70 -14.52
CA SER A 2 16.60 2.01 -14.57
C SER A 2 16.53 2.65 -13.17
N LEU A 3 16.29 3.98 -13.11
CA LEU A 3 16.11 4.68 -11.83
C LEU A 3 14.96 4.07 -10.99
N LYS A 4 13.92 3.60 -11.68
CA LYS A 4 12.78 2.92 -11.08
C LYS A 4 13.18 1.59 -10.41
N ASP A 5 13.99 0.78 -11.08
CA ASP A 5 14.47 -0.50 -10.54
C ASP A 5 15.33 -0.28 -9.30
N HIS A 6 16.12 0.79 -9.29
CA HIS A 6 16.93 1.17 -8.13
C HIS A 6 16.07 1.60 -6.93
N ILE A 7 15.01 2.37 -7.17
CA ILE A 7 14.07 2.78 -6.11
C ILE A 7 13.35 1.58 -5.52
N ARG A 8 12.89 0.65 -6.37
CA ARG A 8 12.28 -0.60 -5.91
C ARG A 8 13.25 -1.40 -5.04
N ALA A 9 14.49 -1.60 -5.50
CA ALA A 9 15.49 -2.33 -4.72
C ALA A 9 15.79 -1.68 -3.36
N MET A 10 15.84 -0.34 -3.29
CA MET A 10 15.98 0.37 -2.00
C MET A 10 14.77 0.11 -1.09
N ALA A 11 13.55 0.15 -1.62
CA ALA A 11 12.33 -0.09 -0.84
C ALA A 11 12.27 -1.53 -0.31
N GLU A 12 12.59 -2.52 -1.14
CA GLU A 12 12.67 -3.94 -0.76
C GLU A 12 13.75 -4.20 0.30
N ALA A 13 14.86 -3.45 0.24
CA ALA A 13 15.91 -3.49 1.27
C ALA A 13 15.54 -2.72 2.56
N GLY A 14 14.32 -2.20 2.68
CA GLY A 14 13.87 -1.40 3.82
C GLY A 14 14.46 0.00 3.91
N GLN A 15 15.19 0.46 2.89
CA GLN A 15 15.78 1.79 2.80
C GLN A 15 14.75 2.84 2.35
N PHE A 16 13.62 2.89 3.07
CA PHE A 16 12.44 3.64 2.67
C PHE A 16 12.68 5.14 2.50
N ASP A 17 13.48 5.76 3.36
CA ASP A 17 13.76 7.20 3.28
C ASP A 17 14.59 7.55 2.04
N LEU A 18 15.58 6.71 1.70
CA LEU A 18 16.37 6.87 0.48
C LEU A 18 15.50 6.65 -0.77
N ALA A 19 14.68 5.60 -0.77
CA ALA A 19 13.73 5.33 -1.85
C ALA A 19 12.77 6.51 -2.06
N PHE A 20 12.21 7.05 -0.97
CA PHE A 20 11.30 8.19 -1.00
C PHE A 20 11.96 9.48 -1.53
N GLN A 21 13.17 9.80 -1.05
CA GLN A 21 13.93 10.96 -1.54
C GLN A 21 14.29 10.83 -3.02
N ALA A 22 14.65 9.62 -3.48
CA ALA A 22 14.93 9.36 -4.88
C ALA A 22 13.66 9.51 -5.74
N ALA A 23 12.53 8.97 -5.29
CA ALA A 23 11.23 9.12 -5.97
C ALA A 23 10.79 10.59 -6.08
N GLN A 24 11.00 11.41 -5.04
CA GLN A 24 10.68 12.84 -5.09
C GLN A 24 11.43 13.60 -6.20
N LYS A 25 12.64 13.17 -6.55
CA LYS A 25 13.45 13.82 -7.59
C LYS A 25 12.98 13.48 -9.01
N ILE A 26 12.06 12.53 -9.17
CA ILE A 26 11.49 12.17 -10.47
C ILE A 26 10.59 13.30 -10.95
N LYS A 27 10.93 13.89 -12.11
CA LYS A 27 10.18 15.00 -12.70
C LYS A 27 8.86 14.55 -13.35
N VAL A 28 8.83 13.35 -13.90
CA VAL A 28 7.68 12.82 -14.63
C VAL A 28 6.65 12.27 -13.63
N ALA A 29 5.49 12.91 -13.52
CA ALA A 29 4.50 12.66 -12.47
C ALA A 29 3.99 11.21 -12.42
N TRP A 30 3.75 10.57 -13.58
CA TRP A 30 3.31 9.18 -13.62
C TRP A 30 4.40 8.21 -13.14
N VAL A 31 5.67 8.45 -13.52
CA VAL A 31 6.81 7.64 -13.03
C VAL A 31 7.01 7.84 -11.52
N ARG A 32 6.84 9.08 -11.03
CA ARG A 32 6.92 9.40 -9.59
C ARG A 32 5.80 8.72 -8.80
N SER A 33 4.58 8.75 -9.33
CA SER A 33 3.41 8.09 -8.73
C SER A 33 3.61 6.58 -8.63
N GLU A 34 4.10 5.96 -9.69
CA GLU A 34 4.43 4.53 -9.70
C GLU A 34 5.52 4.18 -8.67
N ALA A 35 6.56 5.02 -8.54
CA ALA A 35 7.61 4.84 -7.55
C ALA A 35 7.08 4.96 -6.12
N PHE A 36 6.24 5.95 -5.83
CA PHE A 36 5.58 6.08 -4.53
C PHE A 36 4.65 4.91 -4.22
N ARG A 37 3.95 4.35 -5.22
CA ARG A 37 3.15 3.14 -5.05
C ARG A 37 4.00 1.98 -4.52
N PHE A 38 5.12 1.66 -5.17
CA PHE A 38 6.00 0.57 -4.72
C PHE A 38 6.59 0.80 -3.33
N ILE A 39 6.96 2.04 -3.02
CA ILE A 39 7.47 2.38 -1.68
C ILE A 39 6.38 2.15 -0.62
N ALA A 40 5.15 2.58 -0.89
CA ALA A 40 4.03 2.39 0.03
C ALA A 40 3.69 0.90 0.22
N GLU A 41 3.72 0.11 -0.86
CA GLU A 41 3.53 -1.34 -0.81
C GLU A 41 4.60 -2.01 0.08
N ALA A 42 5.88 -1.74 -0.17
CA ALA A 42 6.98 -2.31 0.61
C ALA A 42 6.95 -1.88 2.09
N MET A 43 6.58 -0.63 2.39
CA MET A 43 6.36 -0.17 3.76
C MET A 43 5.22 -0.95 4.44
N ALA A 44 4.13 -1.24 3.72
CA ALA A 44 3.01 -2.00 4.25
C ALA A 44 3.36 -3.47 4.50
N GLU A 45 4.14 -4.10 3.62
CA GLU A 45 4.69 -5.45 3.86
C GLU A 45 5.56 -5.50 5.12
N ALA A 46 6.35 -4.44 5.36
CA ALA A 46 7.15 -4.28 6.57
C ALA A 46 6.33 -3.86 7.82
N GLY A 47 5.00 -3.76 7.72
CA GLY A 47 4.11 -3.36 8.82
C GLY A 47 4.14 -1.87 9.17
N GLN A 48 4.82 -1.03 8.37
CA GLN A 48 4.90 0.43 8.57
C GLN A 48 3.67 1.14 7.98
N PHE A 49 2.48 0.72 8.41
CA PHE A 49 1.20 1.10 7.84
C PHE A 49 0.95 2.62 7.79
N ASP A 50 1.30 3.35 8.84
CA ASP A 50 1.08 4.81 8.86
C ASP A 50 1.97 5.54 7.85
N ARG A 51 3.23 5.12 7.70
CA ARG A 51 4.13 5.67 6.68
C ARG A 51 3.66 5.29 5.28
N ALA A 52 3.21 4.06 5.08
CA ALA A 52 2.64 3.61 3.81
C ALA A 52 1.43 4.47 3.40
N LEU A 53 0.49 4.74 4.33
CA LEU A 53 -0.65 5.61 4.09
C LEU A 53 -0.24 7.06 3.75
N GLN A 54 0.78 7.60 4.43
CA GLN A 54 1.30 8.94 4.14
C GLN A 54 1.92 9.02 2.74
N VAL A 55 2.64 7.99 2.30
CA VAL A 55 3.20 7.92 0.95
C VAL A 55 2.09 7.78 -0.08
N ALA A 56 1.10 6.91 0.16
CA ALA A 56 -0.04 6.73 -0.74
C ALA A 56 -0.81 8.03 -0.99
N GLN A 57 -0.95 8.89 0.02
CA GLN A 57 -1.58 10.21 -0.13
C GLN A 57 -0.80 11.18 -1.05
N LYS A 58 0.49 10.95 -1.26
CA LYS A 58 1.34 11.75 -2.16
C LYS A 58 1.32 11.26 -3.60
N ILE A 59 0.62 10.17 -3.88
CA ILE A 59 0.47 9.63 -5.24
C ILE A 59 -0.55 10.50 -6.00
N GLU A 60 -0.09 11.10 -7.10
CA GLU A 60 -0.88 12.02 -7.92
C GLU A 60 -1.82 11.27 -8.87
N VAL A 61 -1.35 10.17 -9.44
CA VAL A 61 -2.15 9.32 -10.34
C VAL A 61 -3.15 8.51 -9.51
N ALA A 62 -4.44 8.78 -9.70
CA ALA A 62 -5.52 8.17 -8.90
C ALA A 62 -5.55 6.63 -8.97
N GLY A 63 -5.20 6.05 -10.13
CA GLY A 63 -5.07 4.60 -10.29
C GLY A 63 -3.99 4.01 -9.38
N ASP A 64 -2.77 4.56 -9.43
CA ASP A 64 -1.66 4.15 -8.57
C ASP A 64 -1.98 4.37 -7.08
N ARG A 65 -2.68 5.46 -6.74
CA ARG A 65 -3.12 5.72 -5.36
C ARG A 65 -4.11 4.67 -4.87
N SER A 66 -5.06 4.31 -5.73
CA SER A 66 -6.07 3.29 -5.44
C SER A 66 -5.43 1.91 -5.26
N GLU A 67 -4.46 1.56 -6.09
CA GLU A 67 -3.71 0.30 -5.95
C GLU A 67 -2.88 0.25 -4.66
N ALA A 68 -2.16 1.33 -4.32
CA ALA A 68 -1.42 1.42 -3.07
C ALA A 68 -2.35 1.24 -1.86
N LEU A 69 -3.48 1.95 -1.83
CA LEU A 69 -4.46 1.87 -0.74
C LEU A 69 -5.07 0.47 -0.62
N ARG A 70 -5.38 -0.19 -1.75
CA ARG A 70 -5.82 -1.60 -1.77
C ARG A 70 -4.79 -2.49 -1.09
N PHE A 71 -3.54 -2.41 -1.52
CA PHE A 71 -2.47 -3.25 -0.98
C PHE A 71 -2.24 -3.00 0.51
N ILE A 72 -2.20 -1.73 0.93
CA ILE A 72 -2.07 -1.35 2.34
C ILE A 72 -3.21 -1.93 3.18
N ALA A 73 -4.46 -1.84 2.70
CA ALA A 73 -5.62 -2.38 3.39
C ALA A 73 -5.54 -3.91 3.54
N GLU A 74 -5.16 -4.62 2.47
CA GLU A 74 -4.96 -6.07 2.52
C GLU A 74 -3.83 -6.48 3.49
N ALA A 75 -2.72 -5.73 3.52
CA ALA A 75 -1.62 -5.98 4.44
C ALA A 75 -2.03 -5.74 5.91
N MET A 76 -2.79 -4.67 6.20
CA MET A 76 -3.37 -4.45 7.52
C MET A 76 -4.29 -5.59 7.95
N ALA A 77 -5.12 -6.10 7.02
CA ALA A 77 -6.03 -7.21 7.30
C ALA A 77 -5.27 -8.51 7.61
N LYS A 78 -4.19 -8.81 6.87
CA LYS A 78 -3.29 -9.94 7.17
C LYS A 78 -2.66 -9.82 8.55
N ALA A 79 -2.39 -8.60 8.99
CA ALA A 79 -1.87 -8.29 10.34
C ALA A 79 -2.96 -8.23 11.43
N GLY A 80 -4.21 -8.55 11.11
CA GLY A 80 -5.34 -8.51 12.06
C GLY A 80 -5.87 -7.12 12.40
N GLN A 81 -5.41 -6.06 11.73
CA GLN A 81 -5.85 -4.68 11.96
C GLN A 81 -7.11 -4.36 11.14
N PHE A 82 -8.19 -5.12 11.35
CA PHE A 82 -9.38 -5.11 10.48
C PHE A 82 -10.07 -3.76 10.37
N ASP A 83 -10.23 -3.02 11.47
CA ASP A 83 -10.88 -1.70 11.44
C ASP A 83 -10.06 -0.70 10.60
N ARG A 84 -8.73 -0.72 10.76
CA ARG A 84 -7.83 0.15 9.98
C ARG A 84 -7.81 -0.26 8.51
N ALA A 85 -7.81 -1.57 8.24
CA ALA A 85 -7.91 -2.10 6.89
C ALA A 85 -9.20 -1.63 6.20
N PHE A 86 -10.34 -1.69 6.89
CA PHE A 86 -11.63 -1.21 6.38
C PHE A 86 -11.59 0.29 6.10
N GLN A 87 -11.06 1.11 7.02
CA GLN A 87 -10.92 2.54 6.81
C GLN A 87 -10.01 2.88 5.62
N ALA A 88 -8.92 2.14 5.41
CA ALA A 88 -8.04 2.31 4.27
C ALA A 88 -8.76 1.93 2.96
N ALA A 89 -9.49 0.81 2.94
CA ALA A 89 -10.25 0.36 1.78
C ALA A 89 -11.34 1.37 1.38
N GLN A 90 -12.02 1.99 2.34
CA GLN A 90 -13.05 3.00 2.07
C GLN A 90 -12.51 4.27 1.39
N LYS A 91 -11.20 4.54 1.48
CA LYS A 91 -10.54 5.67 0.81
C LYS A 91 -10.16 5.36 -0.64
N ILE A 92 -10.35 4.14 -1.10
CA ILE A 92 -10.07 3.76 -2.49
C ILE A 92 -11.15 4.37 -3.40
N GLU A 93 -10.72 5.17 -4.37
CA GLU A 93 -11.62 5.86 -5.32
C GLU A 93 -12.16 4.90 -6.37
N ASP A 94 -11.30 4.03 -6.91
CA ASP A 94 -11.70 3.00 -7.86
C ASP A 94 -12.65 1.98 -7.18
N ALA A 95 -13.89 1.92 -7.68
CA ALA A 95 -14.93 1.09 -7.08
C ALA A 95 -14.63 -0.42 -7.15
N LEU A 96 -13.97 -0.87 -8.22
CA LEU A 96 -13.59 -2.27 -8.38
C LEU A 96 -12.50 -2.63 -7.36
N LEU A 97 -11.44 -1.83 -7.28
CA LEU A 97 -10.35 -2.04 -6.32
C LEU A 97 -10.86 -1.95 -4.87
N ARG A 98 -11.79 -1.03 -4.57
CA ARG A 98 -12.43 -0.94 -3.26
C ARG A 98 -13.20 -2.21 -2.93
N SER A 99 -14.01 -2.71 -3.86
CA SER A 99 -14.77 -3.94 -3.66
C SER A 99 -13.86 -5.15 -3.44
N LEU A 100 -12.74 -5.23 -4.16
CA LEU A 100 -11.76 -6.31 -4.00
C LEU A 100 -11.08 -6.26 -2.63
N ALA A 101 -10.67 -5.07 -2.16
CA ALA A 101 -10.10 -4.89 -0.82
C ALA A 101 -11.09 -5.29 0.27
N LEU A 102 -12.34 -4.81 0.19
CA LEU A 102 -13.37 -5.11 1.19
C LEU A 102 -13.70 -6.60 1.24
N ARG A 103 -13.76 -7.28 0.09
CA ARG A 103 -13.92 -8.74 0.04
C ARG A 103 -12.76 -9.43 0.75
N PHE A 104 -11.52 -9.06 0.44
CA PHE A 104 -10.33 -9.65 1.08
C PHE A 104 -10.36 -9.46 2.61
N ILE A 105 -10.71 -8.26 3.07
CA ILE A 105 -10.83 -7.96 4.50
C ILE A 105 -11.89 -8.84 5.16
N ALA A 106 -13.08 -8.97 4.55
CA ALA A 106 -14.13 -9.82 5.08
C ALA A 106 -13.71 -11.29 5.19
N GLU A 107 -13.02 -11.82 4.17
CA GLU A 107 -12.45 -13.17 4.20
C GLU A 107 -11.41 -13.34 5.33
N ALA A 108 -10.56 -12.34 5.54
CA ALA A 108 -9.55 -12.35 6.61
C ALA A 108 -10.20 -12.35 8.00
N VAL A 109 -11.26 -11.56 8.21
CA VAL A 109 -12.04 -11.53 9.46
C VAL A 109 -12.65 -12.89 9.76
N VAL A 110 -13.28 -13.53 8.76
CA VAL A 110 -13.89 -14.85 8.93
C VAL A 110 -12.83 -15.89 9.30
N LYS A 111 -11.67 -15.88 8.64
CA LYS A 111 -10.57 -16.80 8.95
C LYS A 111 -10.07 -16.60 10.38
N ALA A 112 -9.81 -15.37 10.81
CA ALA A 112 -9.36 -15.10 12.19
C ALA A 112 -10.38 -15.59 13.22
N GLY A 113 -11.68 -15.33 13.02
CA GLY A 113 -12.72 -15.79 13.93
C GLY A 113 -12.95 -17.31 13.93
N GLN A 114 -12.48 -18.05 12.92
CA GLN A 114 -12.43 -19.52 12.95
C GLN A 114 -11.30 -20.04 13.84
N PHE A 115 -10.14 -19.36 13.83
CA PHE A 115 -9.02 -19.72 14.70
C PHE A 115 -9.28 -19.39 16.18
N ASP A 116 -10.02 -18.33 16.48
CA ASP A 116 -10.40 -17.98 17.86
C ASP A 116 -11.39 -18.98 18.50
N ARG A 117 -12.02 -19.85 17.69
CA ARG A 117 -13.03 -20.83 18.13
C ARG A 117 -12.48 -22.26 18.25
N ALA A 118 -11.21 -22.50 17.92
CA ALA A 118 -10.54 -23.80 18.02
C ALA A 118 -9.77 -23.93 19.34
#